data_AF-A0A2X2T0S7-F1
#
_entry.id   AF-A0A2X2T0S7-F1
#
_cell.length_a   1.000
_cell.length_b   1.000
_cell.length_c   1.000
_cell.angle_alpha   90.00
_cell.angle_beta   90.00
_cell.angle_gamma   90.00
#
_symmetry.space_group_name_H-M   'P 1'
#
loop_
_entity.id
_entity.type
_entity.pdbx_description
1 polymer ?
#
loop_
_entity_poly.entity_id
_entity_poly.type
_entity_poly.pdbx_seq_one_letter_code
_entity_poly.pdbx_strand_id
1 'polypeptide(L)'
;MQQLWDNCALPAEQYQTLYFTPLAQLLARVQNVPATSSGPWSGSGGYGDMVVRYVTCAVRLAKAHLLPPGAAPEEQAAQGVLWNAVVYWSALFYHLPLLSQLTGELRSGEPWLPGNECSPGAVPVPV
;
A
#
# COMPACT_ATOMS: atom_id res chain seq x y z
N MET A 1 -12.37 -3.42 -2.25
CA MET A 1 -11.96 -2.95 -3.59
C MET A 1 -13.03 -2.12 -4.28
N GLN A 2 -14.31 -2.46 -4.19
CA GLN A 2 -15.40 -1.66 -4.80
C GLN A 2 -15.49 -0.22 -4.25
N GLN A 3 -15.13 -0.02 -2.98
CA GLN A 3 -15.07 1.32 -2.36
C GLN A 3 -13.95 2.23 -2.91
N LEU A 4 -12.92 1.67 -3.56
CA LEU A 4 -11.85 2.44 -4.21
C LEU A 4 -12.31 2.93 -5.60
N TRP A 5 -13.15 2.13 -6.27
CA TRP A 5 -13.75 2.38 -7.58
C TRP A 5 -14.80 3.50 -7.57
N ASP A 6 -15.75 3.49 -6.62
CA ASP A 6 -16.76 4.55 -6.49
C ASP A 6 -16.13 5.92 -6.20
N ASN A 7 -14.82 5.91 -5.95
CA ASN A 7 -14.09 7.03 -5.43
C ASN A 7 -13.11 7.70 -6.41
N CYS A 8 -13.07 7.39 -7.70
CA CYS A 8 -12.22 8.12 -8.65
C CYS A 8 -12.99 8.75 -9.81
N ALA A 9 -12.69 10.02 -10.11
CA ALA A 9 -13.13 10.70 -11.34
C ALA A 9 -12.29 10.31 -12.57
N LEU A 10 -11.31 9.44 -12.38
CA LEU A 10 -10.49 8.87 -13.45
C LEU A 10 -11.25 7.74 -14.14
N PRO A 11 -11.08 7.57 -15.46
CA PRO A 11 -11.48 6.37 -16.16
C PRO A 11 -10.98 5.13 -15.40
N ALA A 12 -11.88 4.16 -15.23
CA ALA A 12 -11.66 2.82 -14.69
C ALA A 12 -10.26 2.22 -14.94
N GLU A 13 -9.81 2.34 -16.18
CA GLU A 13 -8.58 1.77 -16.70
C GLU A 13 -7.35 2.49 -16.13
N GLN A 14 -7.37 3.83 -16.09
CA GLN A 14 -6.30 4.65 -15.52
C GLN A 14 -6.22 4.46 -14.01
N TYR A 15 -7.37 4.28 -13.35
CA TYR A 15 -7.43 3.93 -11.95
C TYR A 15 -6.74 2.59 -11.65
N GLN A 16 -7.05 1.56 -12.45
CA GLN A 16 -6.41 0.25 -12.31
C GLN A 16 -4.91 0.33 -12.57
N THR A 17 -4.47 1.00 -13.64
CA THR A 17 -3.04 1.05 -13.96
C THR A 17 -2.25 1.86 -12.94
N LEU A 18 -2.78 2.97 -12.44
CA LEU A 18 -2.04 3.88 -11.55
C LEU A 18 -2.14 3.52 -10.07
N TYR A 19 -3.20 2.85 -9.63
CA TYR A 19 -3.43 2.53 -8.22
C TYR A 19 -3.51 1.04 -7.93
N PHE A 20 -4.05 0.23 -8.84
CA PHE A 20 -4.19 -1.21 -8.57
C PHE A 20 -2.88 -1.96 -8.87
N THR A 21 -2.30 -1.74 -10.04
CA THR A 21 -1.05 -2.41 -10.45
C THR A 21 0.09 -2.20 -9.45
N PRO A 22 0.40 -0.98 -8.97
CA PRO A 22 1.50 -0.77 -8.03
C PRO A 22 1.26 -1.42 -6.67
N LEU A 23 0.01 -1.36 -6.17
CA LEU A 23 -0.37 -2.03 -4.92
C LEU A 23 -0.24 -3.54 -5.05
N ALA A 24 -0.73 -4.13 -6.14
CA ALA A 24 -0.63 -5.57 -6.38
C ALA A 24 0.83 -6.02 -6.51
N GLN A 25 1.67 -5.24 -7.19
CA GLN A 25 3.11 -5.50 -7.29
C GLN A 25 3.81 -5.41 -5.93
N LEU A 26 3.46 -4.40 -5.11
CA LEU A 26 3.98 -4.31 -3.75
C LEU A 26 3.59 -5.54 -2.93
N LEU A 27 2.31 -5.90 -2.92
CA LEU A 27 1.78 -7.06 -2.18
C LEU A 27 2.41 -8.38 -2.61
N ALA A 28 2.64 -8.57 -3.91
CA ALA A 28 3.34 -9.74 -4.42
C ALA A 28 4.81 -9.81 -3.92
N ARG A 29 5.48 -8.65 -3.77
CA ARG A 29 6.88 -8.57 -3.33
C ARG A 29 7.08 -8.71 -1.82
N VAL A 30 6.08 -8.35 -1.00
CA VAL A 30 6.18 -8.48 0.47
C VAL A 30 5.86 -9.89 1.00
N GLN A 31 5.58 -10.87 0.14
CA GLN A 31 5.60 -12.30 0.48
C GLN A 31 4.80 -12.67 1.75
N ASN A 32 3.62 -12.08 1.94
CA ASN A 32 2.72 -12.34 3.08
C ASN A 32 3.36 -12.21 4.47
N VAL A 33 4.22 -11.21 4.65
CA VAL A 33 4.85 -10.95 5.95
C VAL A 33 3.86 -10.36 6.97
N PRO A 34 4.06 -10.62 8.27
CA PRO A 34 3.33 -9.91 9.31
C PRO A 34 3.75 -8.43 9.35
N ALA A 35 2.83 -7.55 9.74
CA ALA A 35 3.16 -6.13 9.93
C ALA A 35 3.80 -5.86 11.30
N THR A 36 3.44 -6.67 12.29
CA THR A 36 3.82 -6.52 13.71
C THR A 36 4.09 -7.88 14.33
N SER A 37 4.89 -7.91 15.40
CA SER A 37 5.15 -9.14 16.17
C SER A 37 3.94 -9.61 16.99
N SER A 38 3.02 -8.71 17.32
CA SER A 38 1.80 -9.00 18.07
C SER A 38 0.64 -8.10 17.64
N GLY A 39 -0.58 -8.53 17.95
CA GLY A 39 -1.81 -7.77 17.67
C GLY A 39 -2.49 -8.14 16.34
N PRO A 40 -3.38 -7.29 15.83
CA PRO A 40 -4.28 -7.63 14.72
C PRO A 40 -3.59 -7.86 13.37
N TRP A 41 -2.31 -7.48 13.24
CA TRP A 41 -1.54 -7.60 11.99
C TRP A 41 -0.34 -8.55 12.12
N SER A 42 -0.31 -9.39 13.14
CA SER A 42 0.77 -10.36 13.36
C SER A 42 0.59 -11.68 12.59
N GLY A 43 -0.51 -11.84 11.87
CA GLY A 43 -0.76 -12.98 10.99
C GLY A 43 0.01 -12.90 9.68
N SER A 44 0.15 -14.04 9.00
CA SER A 44 0.64 -14.09 7.62
C SER A 44 -0.25 -13.21 6.72
N GLY A 45 0.38 -12.35 5.92
CA GLY A 45 -0.32 -11.37 5.10
C GLY A 45 -0.69 -10.07 5.82
N GLY A 46 -0.42 -9.96 7.13
CA GLY A 46 -0.85 -8.83 7.95
C GLY A 46 -0.31 -7.48 7.48
N TYR A 47 0.90 -7.43 6.93
CA TYR A 47 1.45 -6.19 6.34
C TYR A 47 0.64 -5.75 5.13
N GLY A 48 0.27 -6.70 4.26
CA GLY A 48 -0.52 -6.41 3.07
C GLY A 48 -1.90 -5.86 3.41
N ASP A 49 -2.61 -6.55 4.30
CA ASP A 49 -3.94 -6.12 4.74
C ASP A 49 -3.92 -4.76 5.43
N MET A 50 -2.89 -4.50 6.25
CA MET A 50 -2.67 -3.21 6.90
C MET A 50 -2.48 -2.09 5.86
N VAL A 51 -1.60 -2.28 4.87
CA VAL A 51 -1.33 -1.28 3.82
C VAL A 51 -2.58 -1.00 3.00
N VAL A 52 -3.32 -2.04 2.58
CA VAL A 52 -4.58 -1.87 1.83
C VAL A 52 -5.59 -1.05 2.62
N ARG A 53 -5.75 -1.36 3.91
CA ARG A 53 -6.67 -0.62 4.80
C ARG A 53 -6.24 0.84 4.99
N TYR A 54 -4.94 1.07 5.14
CA TYR A 54 -4.38 2.41 5.32
C TYR A 54 -4.58 3.29 4.08
N VAL A 55 -4.18 2.78 2.90
CA VAL A 55 -4.36 3.48 1.61
C VAL A 55 -5.83 3.77 1.34
N THR A 56 -6.73 2.80 1.59
CA THR A 56 -8.17 3.01 1.42
C THR A 56 -8.70 4.11 2.33
N CYS A 57 -8.27 4.14 3.59
CA CYS A 57 -8.67 5.17 4.54
C CYS A 57 -8.15 6.55 4.13
N ALA A 58 -6.88 6.64 3.74
CA ALA A 58 -6.24 7.89 3.33
C ALA A 58 -6.91 8.51 2.10
N VAL A 59 -7.18 7.70 1.06
CA VAL A 59 -7.90 8.17 -0.13
C VAL A 59 -9.32 8.61 0.25
N ARG A 60 -10.03 7.86 1.10
CA ARG A 60 -11.38 8.25 1.54
C ARG A 60 -11.38 9.59 2.29
N LEU A 61 -10.39 9.83 3.14
CA LEU A 61 -10.22 11.12 3.84
C LEU A 61 -9.87 12.25 2.86
N ALA A 62 -8.95 12.02 1.92
CA ALA A 62 -8.57 13.01 0.90
C ALA A 62 -9.75 13.43 0.01
N LYS A 63 -10.75 12.57 -0.16
CA LYS A 63 -11.99 12.92 -0.88
C LYS A 63 -12.98 13.69 -0.03
N ALA A 64 -13.02 13.45 1.27
CA ALA A 64 -13.87 14.18 2.20
C ALA A 64 -13.31 15.59 2.49
N HIS A 65 -12.00 15.79 2.33
CA HIS A 65 -11.32 17.06 2.54
C HIS A 65 -10.96 17.70 1.19
N LEU A 66 -11.57 18.83 0.87
CA LEU A 66 -11.22 19.61 -0.32
C LEU A 66 -9.81 20.19 -0.14
N LEU A 67 -8.84 19.62 -0.85
CA LEU A 67 -7.44 20.05 -0.87
C LEU A 67 -7.13 20.78 -2.18
N PRO A 68 -6.31 21.85 -2.14
CA PRO A 68 -5.67 22.45 -0.97
C PRO A 68 -6.64 23.35 -0.18
N PRO A 69 -6.51 23.42 1.17
CA PRO A 69 -7.43 24.19 2.01
C PRO A 69 -7.33 25.69 1.70
N GLY A 70 -8.47 26.33 1.46
CA GLY A 70 -8.56 27.79 1.23
C GLY A 70 -8.47 28.24 -0.24
N ALA A 71 -8.26 27.33 -1.20
CA ALA A 71 -8.36 27.65 -2.63
C ALA A 71 -9.83 27.73 -3.09
N ALA A 72 -10.05 28.35 -4.26
CA ALA A 72 -11.39 28.42 -4.85
C ALA A 72 -11.92 27.00 -5.18
N PRO A 73 -13.23 26.74 -5.07
CA PRO A 73 -13.80 25.42 -5.36
C PRO A 73 -13.44 24.88 -6.75
N GLU A 74 -13.33 25.77 -7.75
CA GLU A 74 -12.94 25.42 -9.12
C GLU A 74 -11.48 24.95 -9.21
N GLU A 75 -10.57 25.61 -8.48
CA GLU A 75 -9.16 25.20 -8.40
C GLU A 75 -8.99 23.91 -7.60
N GLN A 76 -9.75 23.74 -6.51
CA GLN A 76 -9.77 22.50 -5.73
C GLN A 76 -10.29 21.33 -6.57
N ALA A 77 -11.33 21.55 -7.38
CA ALA A 77 -11.84 20.54 -8.30
C ALA A 77 -10.81 20.19 -9.38
N ALA A 78 -10.12 21.20 -9.94
CA ALA A 78 -9.08 21.00 -10.95
C ALA A 78 -7.86 20.23 -10.42
N GLN A 79 -7.48 20.46 -9.16
CA GLN A 79 -6.30 19.82 -8.53
C GLN A 79 -6.63 18.55 -7.73
N GLY A 80 -7.91 18.23 -7.53
CA GLY A 80 -8.33 17.10 -6.69
C GLY A 80 -7.79 15.74 -7.14
N VAL A 81 -7.57 15.55 -8.44
CA VAL A 81 -6.95 14.33 -8.98
C VAL A 81 -5.48 14.23 -8.54
N LEU A 82 -4.74 15.34 -8.62
CA LEU A 82 -3.33 15.39 -8.24
C LEU A 82 -3.16 15.13 -6.73
N TRP A 83 -4.01 15.75 -5.91
CA TRP A 83 -4.00 15.55 -4.45
C TRP A 83 -4.33 14.11 -4.06
N ASN A 84 -5.32 13.48 -4.72
CA ASN A 84 -5.62 12.07 -4.49
C ASN A 84 -4.43 11.17 -4.84
N ALA A 85 -3.72 11.45 -5.94
CA ALA A 85 -2.52 10.70 -6.30
C ALA A 85 -1.42 10.86 -5.23
N VAL A 86 -1.14 12.08 -4.79
CA VAL A 86 -0.14 12.37 -3.75
C VAL A 86 -0.48 11.63 -2.44
N VAL A 87 -1.74 11.69 -1.99
CA VAL A 87 -2.17 11.01 -0.76
C VAL A 87 -2.05 9.50 -0.91
N TYR A 88 -2.49 8.94 -2.04
CA TYR A 88 -2.38 7.51 -2.30
C TYR A 88 -0.92 7.03 -2.24
N TRP A 89 -0.01 7.68 -2.98
CA TRP A 89 1.38 7.25 -3.06
C TRP A 89 2.10 7.44 -1.73
N SER A 90 1.80 8.52 -1.01
CA SER A 90 2.30 8.74 0.34
C SER A 90 1.86 7.64 1.29
N ALA A 91 0.57 7.27 1.27
CA ALA A 91 0.01 6.22 2.12
C ALA A 91 0.56 4.83 1.77
N LEU A 92 0.82 4.57 0.47
CA LEU A 92 1.38 3.30 0.01
C LEU A 92 2.82 3.10 0.52
N PHE A 93 3.63 4.16 0.47
CA PHE A 93 5.04 4.08 0.85
C PHE A 93 5.32 4.35 2.33
N TYR A 94 4.35 4.90 3.07
CA TYR A 94 4.51 5.24 4.49
C TYR A 94 5.01 4.07 5.35
N HIS A 95 4.53 2.86 5.06
CA HIS A 95 4.86 1.66 5.84
C HIS A 95 6.02 0.83 5.28
N LEU A 96 6.64 1.22 4.16
CA LEU A 96 7.80 0.52 3.60
C LEU A 96 8.94 0.29 4.62
N PRO A 97 9.29 1.26 5.50
CA PRO A 97 10.35 1.04 6.47
C PRO A 97 10.10 -0.12 7.45
N LEU A 98 8.84 -0.53 7.67
CA LEU A 98 8.55 -1.70 8.53
C LEU A 98 9.13 -2.99 7.95
N LEU A 99 9.26 -3.09 6.62
CA LEU A 99 9.88 -4.24 5.97
C LEU A 99 11.34 -4.37 6.37
N SER A 100 12.06 -3.25 6.53
CA SER A 100 13.47 -3.26 6.94
C SER A 100 13.69 -3.79 8.37
N GLN A 101 12.63 -3.82 9.20
CA GLN A 101 12.69 -4.35 10.56
C GLN A 101 12.47 -5.87 10.61
N LEU A 102 11.98 -6.46 9.51
CA LEU A 102 11.80 -7.90 9.40
C LEU A 102 13.15 -8.53 9.07
N THR A 103 13.55 -9.47 9.91
CA THR A 103 14.70 -10.35 9.67
C THR A 103 14.20 -11.77 9.52
N GLY A 104 14.86 -12.54 8.67
CA GLY A 104 14.52 -13.93 8.44
C GLY A 104 15.62 -14.62 7.65
N GLU A 105 15.53 -15.94 7.57
CA GLU A 105 16.46 -16.76 6.81
C GLU A 105 15.71 -17.60 5.79
N LEU A 106 16.33 -17.78 4.63
CA LEU A 106 15.90 -18.75 3.64
C LEU A 106 16.23 -20.16 4.12
N ARG A 107 15.54 -21.17 3.58
CA ARG A 107 15.86 -22.59 3.85
C ARG A 107 17.30 -22.97 3.50
N SER A 108 17.96 -22.19 2.65
CA SER A 108 19.37 -22.34 2.28
C SER A 108 20.36 -21.77 3.31
N GLY A 109 19.87 -21.07 4.35
CA GLY A 109 20.71 -20.38 5.35
C GLY A 109 21.14 -18.96 4.95
N GLU A 110 20.69 -18.46 3.80
CA GLU A 110 20.97 -17.09 3.36
C GLU A 110 19.98 -16.09 4.02
N PRO A 111 20.41 -14.85 4.33
CA PRO A 111 19.54 -13.84 4.88
C PRO A 111 18.40 -13.50 3.90
N TRP A 112 17.17 -13.56 4.38
CA TRP A 112 15.99 -13.18 3.61
C TRP A 112 15.80 -11.66 3.66
N LEU A 113 15.66 -11.06 2.47
CA LEU A 113 15.42 -9.62 2.31
C LEU A 113 14.00 -9.39 1.77
N PRO A 114 13.12 -8.73 2.54
CA PRO A 114 11.78 -8.40 2.08
C PRO A 114 11.82 -7.50 0.83
N GLY A 115 11.03 -7.85 -0.19
CA GLY A 115 10.93 -7.09 -1.43
C GLY A 115 11.78 -7.59 -2.60
N ASN A 116 12.73 -8.51 -2.33
CA ASN A 116 13.46 -9.23 -3.38
C ASN A 116 12.64 -10.42 -3.89
N GLU A 117 12.82 -10.76 -5.17
CA GLU A 117 12.17 -11.92 -5.78
C GLU A 117 12.70 -13.19 -5.11
N CYS A 118 11.91 -13.79 -4.21
CA CYS A 118 12.26 -15.11 -3.67
C CYS A 118 12.19 -16.14 -4.79
N SER A 119 13.26 -16.91 -4.96
CA SER A 119 13.21 -18.13 -5.77
C SER A 119 12.07 -19.03 -5.25
N PRO A 120 11.31 -19.68 -6.15
CA PRO A 120 10.14 -20.47 -5.76
C PRO A 120 10.57 -21.60 -4.82
N GLY A 121 10.14 -21.53 -3.55
CA GLY A 121 10.47 -22.50 -2.49
C GLY A 121 11.10 -21.88 -1.22
N ALA A 122 11.48 -20.61 -1.28
CA ALA A 122 11.93 -19.85 -0.13
C ALA A 122 10.75 -19.46 0.78
N VAL A 123 10.55 -20.20 1.87
CA VAL A 123 9.63 -19.79 2.94
C VAL A 123 10.45 -19.10 4.02
N PRO A 124 10.23 -17.81 4.32
CA PRO A 124 10.93 -17.13 5.39
C PRO A 124 10.55 -17.78 6.73
N VAL A 125 11.57 -18.15 7.50
CA VAL A 125 11.38 -18.59 8.89
C VAL A 125 11.54 -17.35 9.77
N PRO A 126 10.51 -16.91 10.51
CA PRO A 126 10.70 -15.90 11.54
C PRO A 126 11.59 -16.52 12.62
N VAL A 127 12.73 -15.87 12.91
CA VAL A 127 13.62 -16.22 14.03
C VAL A 127 12.98 -15.84 15.34
#